data_AF-A0A382DCS1-F1
#
_entry.id   AF-A0A382DCS1-F1
#
_cell.length_a   1.000
_cell.length_b   1.000
_cell.length_c   1.000
_cell.angle_alpha   90.00
_cell.angle_beta   90.00
_cell.angle_gamma   90.00
#
_symmetry.space_group_name_H-M   'P 1'
#
loop_
_entity.id
_entity.type
_entity.pdbx_description
1 polymer ?
#
loop_
_entity_poly.entity_id
_entity_poly.type
_entity_poly.pdbx_seq_one_letter_code
_entity_poly.pdbx_strand_id
1 'polypeptide(L)'
;MKIAIACPASLPATQFGGIMFLAIEIARESTKMGNEAIVYTTDLDFANNAKVFNRDLPDDEIVEDVHIKRSHVWFKINLFFINPKMYLQMMRDSPDIIHTIGVRSFQSFVSTLVARKKNIPLIISDQGGLTTHPDLKNGGILKRILYKMQTPMIHFVINNAAKISVANEYEKNIFLNFCSESKIEVIRNGINLGKMKTQTVDFKKKFNIQKPFILFLGRFSRVKGIDVLLKAIKNLKNRPEMEDLIFVIMGVDFGFQKEMFRMIKEFKIENKIKVLTNPSRDDVIAAYRE
;
A
#
# COMPACT_ATOMS: atom_id res chain seq x y z
N MET A 1 24.80 0.16 9.63
CA MET A 1 24.89 -0.19 8.20
C MET A 1 24.16 0.85 7.37
N LYS A 2 24.49 0.97 6.07
CA LYS A 2 23.75 1.75 5.08
C LYS A 2 22.68 0.88 4.42
N ILE A 3 21.42 1.17 4.71
CA ILE A 3 20.27 0.38 4.25
C ILE A 3 19.51 1.20 3.22
N ALA A 4 19.47 0.71 1.97
CA ALA A 4 18.63 1.29 0.94
C ALA A 4 17.28 0.59 0.89
N ILE A 5 16.20 1.34 1.13
CA ILE A 5 14.83 0.85 1.05
C ILE A 5 14.19 1.41 -0.21
N ALA A 6 13.79 0.55 -1.14
CA ALA A 6 13.23 0.97 -2.42
C ALA A 6 11.72 0.70 -2.47
N CYS A 7 10.94 1.70 -2.89
CA CYS A 7 9.48 1.59 -2.99
C CYS A 7 8.94 2.50 -4.10
N PRO A 8 7.90 2.08 -4.87
CA PRO A 8 7.31 2.92 -5.92
C PRO A 8 6.69 4.23 -5.41
N ALA A 9 6.31 4.32 -4.13
CA ALA A 9 5.69 5.49 -3.55
C ALA A 9 6.13 5.70 -2.10
N SER A 10 6.19 6.96 -1.67
CA SER A 10 6.49 7.37 -0.30
C SER A 10 5.63 8.59 0.08
N LEU A 11 5.90 9.22 1.22
CA LEU A 11 5.28 10.48 1.60
C LEU A 11 5.49 11.54 0.48
N PRO A 12 4.47 12.36 0.16
CA PRO A 12 3.17 12.49 0.81
C PRO A 12 2.05 11.58 0.25
N ALA A 13 2.35 10.62 -0.63
CA ALA A 13 1.37 9.76 -1.33
C ALA A 13 0.70 8.67 -0.44
N THR A 14 0.18 9.05 0.72
CA THR A 14 -0.42 8.16 1.74
C THR A 14 -1.58 7.31 1.21
N GLN A 15 -2.28 7.77 0.18
CA GLN A 15 -3.37 7.06 -0.50
C GLN A 15 -2.90 5.77 -1.21
N PHE A 16 -1.59 5.62 -1.45
CA PHE A 16 -1.00 4.39 -1.98
C PHE A 16 -1.20 3.19 -1.01
N GLY A 17 -1.32 3.47 0.29
CA GLY A 17 -1.71 2.53 1.35
C GLY A 17 -0.56 1.77 1.98
N GLY A 18 -0.85 0.57 2.51
CA GLY A 18 0.02 -0.15 3.46
C GLY A 18 1.46 -0.41 2.99
N ILE A 19 1.67 -0.65 1.70
CA ILE A 19 3.00 -0.90 1.14
C ILE A 19 3.96 0.30 1.32
N MET A 20 3.44 1.52 1.20
CA MET A 20 4.20 2.75 1.43
C MET A 20 4.53 2.90 2.91
N PHE A 21 3.56 2.67 3.80
CA PHE A 21 3.78 2.75 5.25
C PHE A 21 4.78 1.70 5.73
N LEU A 22 4.79 0.50 5.15
CA LEU A 22 5.79 -0.51 5.48
C LEU A 22 7.22 -0.01 5.23
N ALA A 23 7.47 0.60 4.05
CA ALA A 23 8.79 1.15 3.73
C ALA A 23 9.22 2.23 4.73
N ILE A 24 8.32 3.15 5.08
CA ILE A 24 8.55 4.24 6.03
C ILE A 24 8.83 3.71 7.44
N GLU A 25 8.03 2.76 7.94
CA GLU A 25 8.23 2.23 9.29
C GLU A 25 9.50 1.36 9.37
N ILE A 26 9.83 0.56 8.34
CA ILE A 26 11.11 -0.17 8.30
C ILE A 26 12.28 0.81 8.34
N ALA A 27 12.24 1.88 7.54
CA ALA A 27 13.28 2.90 7.53
C ALA A 27 13.44 3.54 8.90
N ARG A 28 12.34 3.97 9.50
CA ARG A 28 12.35 4.63 10.83
C ARG A 28 12.91 3.72 11.92
N GLU A 29 12.41 2.49 12.02
CA GLU A 29 12.88 1.56 13.06
C GLU A 29 14.34 1.15 12.82
N SER A 30 14.76 1.01 11.55
CA SER A 30 16.17 0.77 11.22
C SER A 30 17.07 1.93 11.65
N THR A 31 16.65 3.19 11.44
CA THR A 31 17.36 4.38 11.90
C THR A 31 17.47 4.43 13.42
N LYS A 32 16.40 4.11 14.15
CA LYS A 32 16.42 4.02 15.63
C LYS A 32 17.39 2.96 16.14
N MET A 33 17.63 1.90 15.37
CA MET A 33 18.63 0.88 15.69
C MET A 33 20.07 1.30 15.33
N GLY A 34 20.31 2.57 14.96
CA GLY A 34 21.63 3.10 14.64
C GLY A 34 22.10 2.85 13.21
N ASN A 35 21.19 2.51 12.29
CA ASN A 35 21.52 2.37 10.87
C ASN A 35 21.28 3.67 10.09
N GLU A 36 21.99 3.84 8.97
CA GLU A 36 21.71 4.87 7.98
C GLU A 36 20.69 4.30 6.99
N ALA A 37 19.39 4.48 7.25
CA ALA A 37 18.32 3.97 6.38
C ALA A 37 17.76 5.07 5.48
N ILE A 38 17.79 4.84 4.16
CA ILE A 38 17.35 5.80 3.14
C ILE A 38 16.26 5.17 2.28
N VAL A 39 15.13 5.86 2.14
CA VAL A 39 14.04 5.45 1.24
C VAL A 39 14.25 6.06 -0.14
N TYR A 40 14.48 5.22 -1.15
CA TYR A 40 14.57 5.60 -2.55
C TYR A 40 13.22 5.40 -3.25
N THR A 41 12.67 6.45 -3.82
CA THR A 41 11.29 6.43 -4.31
C THR A 41 11.03 7.45 -5.44
N THR A 42 9.77 7.56 -5.85
CA THR A 42 9.30 8.52 -6.86
C THR A 42 8.76 9.78 -6.20
N ASP A 43 8.49 10.79 -7.03
CA ASP A 43 7.80 12.02 -6.66
C ASP A 43 6.26 11.90 -6.78
N LEU A 44 5.71 10.70 -6.55
CA LEU A 44 4.27 10.48 -6.53
C LEU A 44 3.60 11.35 -5.46
N ASP A 45 2.54 12.06 -5.84
CA ASP A 45 1.76 12.92 -4.96
C ASP A 45 0.28 12.90 -5.37
N PHE A 46 -0.57 12.37 -4.49
CA PHE A 46 -2.01 12.31 -4.72
C PHE A 46 -2.75 13.57 -4.24
N ALA A 47 -2.11 14.46 -3.48
CA ALA A 47 -2.75 15.68 -2.98
C ALA A 47 -2.97 16.72 -4.09
N ASN A 48 -2.17 16.65 -5.16
CA ASN A 48 -2.24 17.57 -6.29
C ASN A 48 -3.07 16.97 -7.43
N ASN A 49 -4.40 17.10 -7.35
CA ASN A 49 -5.40 16.55 -8.30
C ASN A 49 -5.20 16.95 -9.79
N ALA A 50 -4.18 17.76 -10.13
CA ALA A 50 -3.82 18.11 -11.51
C ALA A 50 -2.63 17.32 -12.08
N LYS A 51 -1.71 16.78 -11.25
CA LYS A 51 -0.53 16.02 -11.69
C LYS A 51 -0.15 14.96 -10.66
N VAL A 52 -0.19 13.69 -11.08
CA VAL A 52 0.10 12.52 -10.22
C VAL A 52 1.54 12.50 -9.68
N PHE A 53 2.46 13.21 -10.33
CA PHE A 53 3.87 13.33 -9.91
C PHE A 53 4.23 14.81 -9.75
N ASN A 54 4.85 15.14 -8.62
CA ASN A 54 5.10 16.50 -8.18
C ASN A 54 6.60 16.82 -8.14
N ARG A 55 7.07 17.55 -9.16
CA ARG A 55 8.47 17.97 -9.28
C ARG A 55 8.93 18.97 -8.21
N ASP A 56 7.99 19.58 -7.49
CA ASP A 56 8.30 20.55 -6.44
C ASP A 56 8.64 19.84 -5.12
N LEU A 57 8.44 18.52 -5.03
CA LEU A 57 8.91 17.73 -3.89
C LEU A 57 10.45 17.70 -3.85
N PRO A 58 11.07 17.85 -2.66
CA PRO A 58 12.51 17.73 -2.52
C PRO A 58 13.03 16.37 -2.99
N ASP A 59 14.13 16.41 -3.75
CA ASP A 59 14.87 15.23 -4.20
C ASP A 59 15.57 14.48 -3.04
N ASP A 60 15.83 15.17 -1.93
CA ASP A 60 16.53 14.66 -0.75
C ASP A 60 16.03 15.43 0.48
N GLU A 61 15.34 14.74 1.40
CA GLU A 61 14.81 15.35 2.63
C GLU A 61 14.65 14.35 3.77
N ILE A 62 14.49 14.87 4.99
CA ILE A 62 14.10 14.08 6.16
C ILE A 62 12.68 14.48 6.54
N VAL A 63 11.76 13.52 6.52
CA VAL A 63 10.34 13.71 6.89
C VAL A 63 9.96 12.66 7.92
N GLU A 64 9.41 13.09 9.07
CA GLU A 64 9.04 12.20 10.18
C GLU A 64 10.17 11.23 10.58
N ASP A 65 11.39 11.76 10.74
CA ASP A 65 12.62 11.01 11.06
C ASP A 65 13.04 9.96 10.03
N VAL A 66 12.54 10.06 8.79
CA VAL A 66 12.89 9.17 7.69
C VAL A 66 13.57 9.96 6.58
N HIS A 67 14.78 9.52 6.20
CA HIS A 67 15.52 10.06 5.07
C HIS A 67 14.93 9.52 3.77
N ILE A 68 14.46 10.41 2.89
CA ILE A 68 13.81 10.08 1.63
C ILE A 68 14.59 10.73 0.49
N LYS A 69 14.96 9.93 -0.51
CA LYS A 69 15.51 10.39 -1.79
C LYS A 69 14.54 10.08 -2.92
N ARG A 70 14.13 11.14 -3.63
CA ARG A 70 13.19 11.06 -4.75
C ARG A 70 13.90 11.23 -6.07
N SER A 71 13.26 10.68 -7.10
CA SER A 71 13.59 11.01 -8.48
C SER A 71 12.33 11.06 -9.32
N HIS A 72 12.30 12.06 -10.21
CA HIS A 72 11.15 12.30 -11.07
C HIS A 72 10.86 11.13 -12.01
N VAL A 73 9.58 10.78 -12.14
CA VAL A 73 9.10 9.76 -13.08
C VAL A 73 9.06 10.31 -14.50
N TRP A 74 9.83 9.71 -15.41
CA TRP A 74 9.84 10.08 -16.83
C TRP A 74 8.63 9.51 -17.57
N PHE A 75 8.20 8.31 -17.18
CA PHE A 75 7.13 7.60 -17.85
C PHE A 75 6.43 6.64 -16.89
N LYS A 76 5.11 6.45 -17.07
CA LYS A 76 4.33 5.46 -16.30
C LYS A 76 3.50 4.56 -17.20
N ILE A 77 3.46 3.26 -16.84
CA ILE A 77 2.47 2.30 -17.33
C ILE A 77 1.77 1.70 -16.12
N ASN A 78 0.50 2.08 -15.88
CA ASN A 78 -0.23 1.69 -14.67
C ASN A 78 0.58 2.04 -13.40
N LEU A 79 0.95 1.04 -12.58
CA LEU A 79 1.76 1.20 -11.37
C LEU A 79 3.27 1.00 -11.60
N PHE A 80 3.71 0.93 -12.85
CA PHE A 80 5.12 0.83 -13.22
C PHE A 80 5.66 2.23 -13.51
N PHE A 81 6.45 2.79 -12.59
CA PHE A 81 6.92 4.17 -12.63
C PHE A 81 8.41 4.23 -12.96
N ILE A 82 8.78 4.72 -14.15
CA ILE A 82 10.17 4.76 -14.62
C ILE A 82 10.84 6.04 -14.11
N ASN A 83 11.77 5.91 -13.16
CA ASN A 83 12.57 7.00 -12.58
C ASN A 83 14.08 6.67 -12.60
N PRO A 84 14.77 6.74 -13.76
CA PRO A 84 16.11 6.19 -13.94
C PRO A 84 17.19 6.81 -13.02
N LYS A 85 17.01 8.07 -12.59
CA LYS A 85 17.91 8.76 -11.66
C LYS A 85 18.08 8.02 -10.33
N MET A 86 17.11 7.18 -9.93
CA MET A 86 17.23 6.32 -8.76
C MET A 86 18.44 5.38 -8.81
N TYR A 87 18.77 4.83 -9.99
CA TYR A 87 19.95 3.98 -10.16
C TYR A 87 21.23 4.75 -9.80
N LEU A 88 21.35 5.98 -10.31
CA LEU A 88 22.51 6.84 -10.06
C LEU A 88 22.62 7.23 -8.58
N GLN A 89 21.49 7.55 -7.95
CA GLN A 89 21.43 7.86 -6.52
C GLN A 89 21.94 6.67 -5.68
N MET A 90 21.40 5.47 -5.87
CA MET A 90 21.80 4.29 -5.13
C MET A 90 23.26 3.87 -5.42
N MET A 91 23.72 3.99 -6.67
CA MET A 91 25.11 3.66 -7.04
C MET A 91 26.13 4.60 -6.38
N ARG A 92 25.78 5.88 -6.25
CA ARG A 92 26.60 6.89 -5.56
C ARG A 92 26.62 6.62 -4.06
N ASP A 93 25.45 6.45 -3.46
CA ASP A 93 25.30 6.32 -2.02
C ASP A 93 25.87 5.00 -1.47
N SER A 94 26.01 3.97 -2.33
CA SER A 94 26.69 2.70 -2.06
C SER A 94 26.21 2.00 -0.77
N PRO A 95 24.96 1.54 -0.74
CA PRO A 95 24.41 0.85 0.43
C PRO A 95 25.10 -0.49 0.69
N ASP A 96 25.08 -0.93 1.95
CA ASP A 96 25.56 -2.25 2.37
C ASP A 96 24.53 -3.35 2.05
N ILE A 97 23.25 -2.98 2.06
CA ILE A 97 22.11 -3.88 1.82
C ILE A 97 20.95 -3.10 1.17
N ILE A 98 20.20 -3.77 0.29
CA ILE A 98 19.00 -3.21 -0.34
C ILE A 98 17.78 -4.03 0.06
N HIS A 99 16.72 -3.38 0.53
CA HIS A 99 15.38 -3.95 0.69
C HIS A 99 14.41 -3.27 -0.25
N THR A 100 13.92 -3.99 -1.27
CA THR A 100 12.93 -3.45 -2.20
C THR A 100 11.54 -4.00 -1.96
N ILE A 101 10.54 -3.14 -2.07
CA ILE A 101 9.14 -3.41 -1.76
C ILE A 101 8.28 -3.16 -3.01
N GLY A 102 7.46 -4.15 -3.36
CA GLY A 102 6.66 -4.18 -4.58
C GLY A 102 7.46 -4.75 -5.75
N VAL A 103 7.48 -6.08 -5.88
CA VAL A 103 8.39 -6.82 -6.78
C VAL A 103 8.17 -6.47 -8.26
N ARG A 104 6.94 -6.13 -8.64
CA ARG A 104 6.58 -5.73 -10.01
C ARG A 104 7.04 -4.32 -10.40
N SER A 105 7.58 -3.53 -9.48
CA SER A 105 7.90 -2.13 -9.72
C SER A 105 9.24 -1.95 -10.46
N PHE A 106 9.39 -0.83 -11.16
CA PHE A 106 10.67 -0.41 -11.73
C PHE A 106 11.73 -0.24 -10.65
N GLN A 107 11.31 0.23 -9.47
CA GLN A 107 12.17 0.46 -8.30
C GLN A 107 12.80 -0.85 -7.82
N SER A 108 12.03 -1.95 -7.80
CA SER A 108 12.56 -3.29 -7.51
C SER A 108 13.52 -3.80 -8.58
N PHE A 109 13.22 -3.55 -9.85
CA PHE A 109 14.12 -3.92 -10.94
C PHE A 109 15.46 -3.16 -10.85
N VAL A 110 15.43 -1.84 -10.70
CA VAL A 110 16.63 -1.00 -10.57
C VAL A 110 17.44 -1.37 -9.32
N SER A 111 16.77 -1.58 -8.19
CA SER A 111 17.41 -2.05 -6.96
C SER A 111 18.16 -3.36 -7.17
N THR A 112 17.58 -4.29 -7.93
CA THR A 112 18.24 -5.55 -8.29
C THR A 112 19.48 -5.32 -9.15
N LEU A 113 19.43 -4.40 -10.12
CA LEU A 113 20.61 -4.04 -10.93
C LEU A 113 21.74 -3.48 -10.07
N VAL A 114 21.43 -2.58 -9.14
CA VAL A 114 22.40 -2.00 -8.20
C VAL A 114 22.99 -3.10 -7.32
N ALA A 115 22.15 -3.96 -6.73
CA ALA A 115 22.59 -5.06 -5.86
C ALA A 115 23.60 -5.97 -6.57
N ARG A 116 23.29 -6.38 -7.81
CA ARG A 116 24.20 -7.19 -8.63
C ARG A 116 25.49 -6.45 -8.97
N LYS A 117 25.40 -5.17 -9.36
CA LYS A 117 26.58 -4.39 -9.76
C LYS A 117 27.54 -4.15 -8.61
N LYS A 118 27.01 -4.00 -7.38
CA LYS A 118 27.78 -3.76 -6.16
C LYS A 118 28.11 -5.05 -5.39
N ASN A 119 27.54 -6.18 -5.80
CA ASN A 119 27.66 -7.48 -5.11
C ASN A 119 27.21 -7.42 -3.63
N ILE A 120 26.05 -6.82 -3.39
CA ILE A 120 25.47 -6.64 -2.04
C ILE A 120 24.13 -7.40 -1.91
N PRO A 121 23.75 -7.82 -0.70
CA PRO A 121 22.51 -8.56 -0.47
C PRO A 121 21.26 -7.76 -0.87
N LEU A 122 20.34 -8.45 -1.55
CA LEU A 122 19.02 -7.96 -1.92
C LEU A 122 17.95 -8.70 -1.11
N ILE A 123 17.14 -7.95 -0.37
CA ILE A 123 15.92 -8.43 0.29
C ILE A 123 14.73 -7.92 -0.51
N ILE A 124 13.72 -8.77 -0.72
CA ILE A 124 12.51 -8.38 -1.44
C ILE A 124 11.25 -8.63 -0.60
N SER A 125 10.26 -7.76 -0.77
CA SER A 125 8.89 -7.94 -0.25
C SER A 125 7.88 -7.49 -1.31
N ASP A 126 6.71 -8.11 -1.34
CA ASP A 126 5.70 -7.79 -2.36
C ASP A 126 4.39 -7.23 -1.81
N GLN A 127 3.95 -7.68 -0.62
CA GLN A 127 2.76 -7.15 0.06
C GLN A 127 1.48 -7.24 -0.79
N GLY A 128 1.33 -8.35 -1.50
CA GLY A 128 0.16 -8.71 -2.30
C GLY A 128 0.19 -8.29 -3.77
N GLY A 129 1.20 -7.56 -4.25
CA GLY A 129 1.34 -7.11 -5.64
C GLY A 129 1.39 -8.22 -6.70
N LEU A 130 1.80 -9.43 -6.36
CA LEU A 130 1.91 -10.57 -7.27
C LEU A 130 0.55 -11.18 -7.59
N THR A 131 -0.42 -11.14 -6.66
CA THR A 131 -1.71 -11.86 -6.75
C THR A 131 -2.96 -11.00 -6.64
N THR A 132 -2.91 -9.82 -6.02
CA THR A 132 -4.11 -8.99 -5.78
C THR A 132 -4.57 -8.14 -6.97
N HIS A 133 -4.24 -8.55 -8.20
CA HIS A 133 -4.82 -7.96 -9.40
C HIS A 133 -5.96 -8.85 -9.91
N PRO A 134 -7.24 -8.50 -9.66
CA PRO A 134 -8.40 -9.22 -10.24
C PRO A 134 -8.32 -9.35 -11.75
N ASP A 135 -7.59 -8.43 -12.37
CA ASP A 135 -7.31 -8.37 -13.80
C ASP A 135 -6.47 -9.54 -14.33
N LEU A 136 -5.80 -10.33 -13.49
CA LEU A 136 -5.07 -11.53 -13.93
C LEU A 136 -6.00 -12.66 -14.39
N LYS A 137 -7.23 -12.70 -13.85
CA LYS A 137 -8.26 -13.68 -14.23
C LYS A 137 -9.41 -13.06 -15.02
N ASN A 138 -9.75 -11.79 -14.76
CA ASN A 138 -10.93 -11.12 -15.32
C ASN A 138 -10.61 -9.90 -16.22
N GLY A 139 -9.33 -9.62 -16.49
CA GLY A 139 -8.92 -8.51 -17.35
C GLY A 139 -8.99 -8.87 -18.84
N GLY A 140 -9.24 -7.88 -19.69
CA GLY A 140 -9.18 -8.05 -21.15
C GLY A 140 -7.82 -8.58 -21.63
N ILE A 141 -7.81 -9.22 -22.81
CA ILE A 141 -6.65 -9.93 -23.40
C ILE A 141 -5.36 -9.10 -23.33
N LEU A 142 -5.45 -7.79 -23.62
CA LEU A 142 -4.31 -6.86 -23.60
C LEU A 142 -3.68 -6.72 -22.20
N LYS A 143 -4.47 -6.66 -21.13
CA LYS A 143 -3.96 -6.60 -19.75
C LYS A 143 -3.24 -7.89 -19.39
N ARG A 144 -3.78 -9.04 -19.78
CA ARG A 144 -3.17 -10.35 -19.54
C ARG A 144 -1.80 -10.48 -20.21
N ILE A 145 -1.68 -9.98 -21.44
CA ILE A 145 -0.40 -9.93 -22.17
C ILE A 145 0.59 -9.01 -21.43
N LEU A 146 0.19 -7.80 -21.06
CA LEU A 146 1.04 -6.85 -20.33
C LEU A 146 1.58 -7.43 -19.01
N TYR A 147 0.73 -8.15 -18.25
CA TYR A 147 1.16 -8.82 -17.03
C TYR A 147 2.12 -9.99 -17.30
N LYS A 148 1.88 -10.78 -18.35
CA LYS A 148 2.79 -11.85 -18.77
C LYS A 148 4.15 -11.30 -19.19
N MET A 149 4.21 -10.16 -19.86
CA MET A 149 5.47 -9.51 -20.26
C MET A 149 6.34 -9.10 -19.07
N GLN A 150 5.76 -8.90 -17.88
CA GLN A 150 6.54 -8.60 -16.66
C GLN A 150 7.17 -9.86 -16.03
N THR A 151 6.74 -11.06 -16.42
CA THR A 151 7.20 -12.33 -15.83
C THR A 151 8.72 -12.49 -15.86
N PRO A 152 9.44 -12.19 -16.96
CA PRO A 152 10.91 -12.28 -16.98
C PRO A 152 11.56 -11.34 -15.96
N MET A 153 11.05 -10.11 -15.81
CA MET A 153 11.53 -9.15 -14.83
C MET A 153 11.27 -9.63 -13.39
N ILE A 154 10.10 -10.20 -13.13
CA ILE A 154 9.76 -10.74 -11.80
C ILE A 154 10.71 -11.89 -11.44
N HIS A 155 10.93 -12.84 -12.35
CA HIS A 155 11.91 -13.91 -12.14
C HIS A 155 13.32 -13.37 -11.93
N PHE A 156 13.71 -12.34 -12.69
CA PHE A 156 15.00 -11.69 -12.50
C PHE A 156 15.17 -11.14 -11.08
N VAL A 157 14.17 -10.40 -10.57
CA VAL A 157 14.19 -9.86 -9.20
C VAL A 157 14.25 -10.99 -8.16
N ILE A 158 13.36 -11.98 -8.26
CA ILE A 158 13.27 -13.09 -7.30
C ILE A 158 14.54 -13.95 -7.29
N ASN A 159 15.12 -14.24 -8.46
CA ASN A 159 16.31 -15.08 -8.56
C ASN A 159 17.54 -14.42 -7.93
N ASN A 160 17.63 -13.08 -7.99
CA ASN A 160 18.73 -12.31 -7.40
C ASN A 160 18.48 -11.91 -5.94
N ALA A 161 17.30 -12.20 -5.38
CA ALA A 161 17.05 -11.99 -3.96
C ALA A 161 17.85 -12.99 -3.12
N ALA A 162 18.55 -12.47 -2.10
CA ALA A 162 19.18 -13.25 -1.05
C ALA A 162 18.12 -13.83 -0.10
N LYS A 163 17.14 -13.01 0.28
CA LYS A 163 15.96 -13.41 1.06
C LYS A 163 14.70 -12.68 0.59
N ILE A 164 13.56 -13.30 0.84
CA ILE A 164 12.21 -12.82 0.53
C ILE A 164 11.44 -12.74 1.84
N SER A 165 11.09 -11.53 2.25
CA SER A 165 10.28 -11.29 3.45
C SER A 165 8.81 -11.21 3.06
N VAL A 166 8.01 -12.16 3.54
CA VAL A 166 6.55 -12.24 3.30
C VAL A 166 5.77 -11.99 4.59
N ALA A 167 4.59 -11.37 4.49
CA ALA A 167 3.83 -10.96 5.68
C ALA A 167 3.09 -12.12 6.39
N ASN A 168 2.86 -13.24 5.69
CA ASN A 168 2.05 -14.37 6.17
C ASN A 168 2.25 -15.62 5.28
N GLU A 169 1.71 -16.75 5.74
CA GLU A 169 1.76 -18.04 5.02
C GLU A 169 1.08 -18.00 3.63
N TYR A 170 0.06 -17.15 3.45
CA TYR A 170 -0.59 -17.01 2.15
C TYR A 170 0.37 -16.41 1.12
N GLU A 171 1.12 -15.37 1.47
CA GLU A 171 2.18 -14.83 0.63
C GLU A 171 3.34 -15.80 0.45
N LYS A 172 3.73 -16.55 1.49
CA LYS A 172 4.73 -17.63 1.38
C LYS A 172 4.34 -18.61 0.27
N ASN A 173 3.11 -19.11 0.29
CA ASN A 173 2.61 -20.07 -0.72
C ASN A 173 2.62 -19.50 -2.14
N ILE A 174 2.46 -18.19 -2.30
CA ILE A 174 2.60 -17.54 -3.61
C ILE A 174 4.05 -17.64 -4.09
N PHE A 175 5.01 -17.27 -3.23
CA PHE A 175 6.44 -17.25 -3.57
C PHE A 175 7.05 -18.65 -3.77
N LEU A 176 6.47 -19.70 -3.18
CA LEU A 176 6.86 -21.09 -3.43
C LEU A 176 6.69 -21.50 -4.91
N ASN A 177 5.84 -20.81 -5.68
CA ASN A 177 5.72 -21.04 -7.12
C ASN A 177 6.88 -20.43 -7.94
N PHE A 178 7.73 -19.60 -7.32
CA PHE A 178 8.80 -18.85 -7.99
C PHE A 178 10.20 -19.21 -7.50
N CYS A 179 10.35 -19.75 -6.28
CA CYS A 179 11.66 -20.03 -5.69
C CYS A 179 11.58 -21.09 -4.57
N SER A 180 12.74 -21.54 -4.09
CA SER A 180 12.83 -22.48 -2.98
C SER A 180 12.42 -21.84 -1.65
N GLU A 181 11.84 -22.64 -0.77
CA GLU A 181 11.43 -22.22 0.58
C GLU A 181 12.60 -21.62 1.38
N SER A 182 13.83 -22.08 1.15
CA SER A 182 15.04 -21.57 1.82
C SER A 182 15.30 -20.08 1.63
N LYS A 183 14.73 -19.46 0.59
CA LYS A 183 14.81 -18.01 0.35
C LYS A 183 13.74 -17.22 1.09
N ILE A 184 12.68 -17.86 1.61
CA ILE A 184 11.48 -17.20 2.09
C ILE A 184 11.46 -17.18 3.62
N GLU A 185 11.24 -16.00 4.20
CA GLU A 185 11.06 -15.80 5.63
C GLU A 185 9.72 -15.13 5.89
N VAL A 186 8.95 -15.67 6.83
CA VAL A 186 7.65 -15.09 7.23
C VAL A 186 7.91 -14.05 8.33
N ILE A 187 7.82 -12.78 7.97
CA ILE A 187 7.99 -11.63 8.87
C ILE A 187 6.70 -10.82 8.86
N ARG A 188 5.91 -10.93 9.93
CA ARG A 188 4.64 -10.22 10.06
C ARG A 188 4.87 -8.72 10.15
N ASN A 189 4.07 -7.95 9.43
CA ASN A 189 4.12 -6.49 9.50
C ASN A 189 3.76 -6.01 10.91
N GLY A 190 4.56 -5.09 11.44
CA GLY A 190 4.25 -4.38 12.67
C GLY A 190 3.30 -3.20 12.45
N ILE A 191 2.78 -2.67 13.55
CA ILE A 191 2.08 -1.37 13.58
C ILE A 191 2.76 -0.47 14.61
N ASN A 192 2.81 0.83 14.30
CA ASN A 192 3.35 1.81 15.22
C ASN A 192 2.30 2.17 16.29
N LEU A 193 2.45 1.62 17.49
CA LEU A 193 1.51 1.85 18.60
C LEU A 193 1.46 3.32 19.05
N GLY A 194 2.56 4.07 18.90
CA GLY A 194 2.58 5.51 19.17
C GLY A 194 1.63 6.28 18.25
N LYS A 195 1.58 5.90 16.97
CA LYS A 195 0.65 6.44 15.96
C LYS A 195 -0.78 5.92 16.10
N MET A 196 -1.08 5.05 17.07
CA MET A 196 -2.45 4.63 17.40
C MET A 196 -3.08 5.50 18.49
N LYS A 197 -2.39 6.54 18.95
CA LYS A 197 -2.94 7.61 19.78
C LYS A 197 -3.69 8.59 18.88
N THR A 198 -4.97 8.85 19.16
CA THR A 198 -5.77 9.84 18.43
C THR A 198 -5.96 11.09 19.28
N GLN A 199 -6.00 12.25 18.62
CA GLN A 199 -6.42 13.51 19.21
C GLN A 199 -7.96 13.66 19.21
N THR A 200 -8.66 12.89 18.38
CA THR A 200 -10.12 12.88 18.34
C THR A 200 -10.65 12.16 19.56
N VAL A 201 -11.17 12.93 20.53
CA VAL A 201 -11.68 12.41 21.80
C VAL A 201 -13.08 11.80 21.67
N ASP A 202 -13.87 12.23 20.68
CA ASP A 202 -15.29 11.85 20.56
C ASP A 202 -15.71 11.72 19.07
N PHE A 203 -15.43 10.55 18.50
CA PHE A 203 -15.69 10.28 17.07
C PHE A 203 -17.17 10.22 16.77
N LYS A 204 -17.94 9.56 17.65
CA LYS A 204 -19.40 9.45 17.53
C LYS A 204 -20.05 10.84 17.48
N LYS A 205 -19.66 11.76 18.37
CA LYS A 205 -20.15 13.14 18.34
C LYS A 205 -19.75 13.90 17.08
N LYS A 206 -18.48 13.81 16.66
CA LYS A 206 -17.98 14.51 15.45
C LYS A 206 -18.80 14.17 14.19
N PHE A 207 -19.17 12.91 14.02
CA PHE A 207 -19.88 12.44 12.83
C PHE A 207 -21.39 12.26 13.03
N ASN A 208 -21.92 12.69 14.17
CA ASN A 208 -23.32 12.56 14.58
C ASN A 208 -23.81 11.09 14.49
N ILE A 209 -23.06 10.18 15.12
CA ILE A 209 -23.37 8.75 15.23
C ILE A 209 -23.88 8.49 16.65
N GLN A 210 -25.15 8.13 16.77
CA GLN A 210 -25.79 7.87 18.06
C GLN A 210 -25.96 6.38 18.38
N LYS A 211 -25.91 5.54 17.35
CA LYS A 211 -26.12 4.09 17.46
C LYS A 211 -24.80 3.33 17.52
N PRO A 212 -24.77 2.14 18.12
CA PRO A 212 -23.74 1.14 17.85
C PRO A 212 -23.52 0.97 16.35
N PHE A 213 -22.29 0.69 15.95
CA PHE A 213 -21.99 0.52 14.53
C PHE A 213 -21.01 -0.59 14.23
N ILE A 214 -21.13 -1.16 13.03
CA ILE A 214 -20.11 -2.00 12.41
C ILE A 214 -19.24 -1.12 11.51
N LEU A 215 -17.93 -1.12 11.76
CA LEU A 215 -16.96 -0.37 10.98
C LEU A 215 -16.48 -1.17 9.77
N PHE A 216 -16.58 -0.58 8.59
CA PHE A 216 -15.77 -0.94 7.43
C PHE A 216 -14.75 0.17 7.18
N LEU A 217 -13.48 -0.19 7.12
CA LEU A 217 -12.40 0.72 6.74
C LEU A 217 -11.61 0.16 5.56
N GLY A 218 -11.56 0.92 4.48
CA GLY A 218 -10.72 0.58 3.33
C GLY A 218 -10.96 1.47 2.13
N ARG A 219 -10.09 1.37 1.14
CA ARG A 219 -10.30 2.01 -0.17
C ARG A 219 -11.64 1.57 -0.75
N PHE A 220 -12.39 2.50 -1.33
CA PHE A 220 -13.62 2.20 -2.07
C PHE A 220 -13.26 1.54 -3.40
N SER A 221 -13.00 0.25 -3.34
CA SER A 221 -12.78 -0.62 -4.48
C SER A 221 -13.57 -1.91 -4.32
N ARG A 222 -14.02 -2.49 -5.44
CA ARG A 222 -14.77 -3.75 -5.42
C ARG A 222 -13.98 -4.89 -4.77
N VAL A 223 -12.66 -4.91 -4.93
CA VAL A 223 -11.76 -5.92 -4.35
C VAL A 223 -11.82 -5.96 -2.82
N LYS A 224 -12.18 -4.84 -2.18
CA LYS A 224 -12.37 -4.78 -0.74
C LYS A 224 -13.72 -5.34 -0.27
N GLY A 225 -14.56 -5.83 -1.18
CA GLY A 225 -15.79 -6.54 -0.85
C GLY A 225 -16.91 -5.64 -0.34
N ILE A 226 -16.89 -4.34 -0.64
CA ILE A 226 -17.96 -3.41 -0.23
C ILE A 226 -19.29 -3.84 -0.84
N ASP A 227 -19.30 -4.31 -2.08
CA ASP A 227 -20.50 -4.84 -2.73
C ASP A 227 -21.07 -6.06 -2.00
N VAL A 228 -20.21 -6.93 -1.49
CA VAL A 228 -20.60 -8.08 -0.65
C VAL A 228 -21.19 -7.60 0.67
N LEU A 229 -20.55 -6.64 1.34
CA LEU A 229 -21.07 -6.03 2.57
C LEU A 229 -22.46 -5.41 2.34
N LEU A 230 -22.64 -4.59 1.31
CA LEU A 230 -23.93 -3.96 1.00
C LEU A 230 -25.03 -4.99 0.73
N LYS A 231 -24.71 -6.10 0.03
CA LYS A 231 -25.64 -7.21 -0.20
C LYS A 231 -26.01 -7.92 1.11
N ALA A 232 -25.06 -8.10 2.03
CA ALA A 232 -25.34 -8.68 3.35
C ALA A 232 -26.28 -7.77 4.15
N ILE A 233 -26.03 -6.45 4.17
CA ILE A 233 -26.89 -5.46 4.84
C ILE A 233 -28.30 -5.52 4.25
N LYS A 234 -28.44 -5.53 2.92
CA LYS A 234 -29.74 -5.67 2.24
C LYS A 234 -30.53 -6.89 2.73
N ASN A 235 -29.87 -8.03 2.90
CA ASN A 235 -30.53 -9.28 3.28
C ASN A 235 -30.89 -9.32 4.79
N LEU A 236 -30.17 -8.57 5.62
CA LEU A 236 -30.34 -8.57 7.07
C LEU A 236 -31.18 -7.38 7.59
N LYS A 237 -31.38 -6.33 6.79
CA LYS A 237 -31.91 -5.02 7.24
C LYS A 237 -33.25 -5.03 8.00
N ASN A 238 -34.06 -6.07 7.83
CA ASN A 238 -35.37 -6.21 8.47
C ASN A 238 -35.35 -7.10 9.73
N ARG A 239 -34.18 -7.60 10.12
CA ARG A 239 -34.05 -8.41 11.34
C ARG A 239 -34.06 -7.52 12.58
N PRO A 240 -34.69 -7.94 13.69
CA PRO A 240 -34.74 -7.15 14.94
C PRO A 240 -33.35 -6.73 15.43
N GLU A 241 -32.34 -7.59 15.30
CA GLU A 241 -30.96 -7.33 15.70
C GLU A 241 -30.32 -6.18 14.91
N MET A 242 -30.90 -5.80 13.77
CA MET A 242 -30.44 -4.71 12.92
C MET A 242 -31.12 -3.38 13.22
N GLU A 243 -32.13 -3.31 14.08
CA GLU A 243 -32.91 -2.09 14.34
C GLU A 243 -32.07 -0.96 14.95
N ASP A 244 -31.26 -1.28 15.95
CA ASP A 244 -30.42 -0.34 16.68
C ASP A 244 -28.94 -0.33 16.23
N LEU A 245 -28.67 -0.80 15.02
CA LEU A 245 -27.33 -0.87 14.47
C LEU A 245 -27.22 -0.07 13.16
N ILE A 246 -26.09 0.61 12.97
CA ILE A 246 -25.70 1.19 11.68
C ILE A 246 -24.36 0.64 11.19
N PHE A 247 -24.03 0.93 9.95
CA PHE A 247 -22.73 0.63 9.36
C PHE A 247 -22.01 1.93 9.06
N VAL A 248 -20.76 2.05 9.50
CA VAL A 248 -19.88 3.15 9.13
C VAL A 248 -18.93 2.63 8.06
N ILE A 249 -19.05 3.13 6.83
CA ILE A 249 -18.19 2.77 5.70
C ILE A 249 -17.25 3.94 5.44
N MET A 250 -15.97 3.75 5.73
CA MET A 250 -14.98 4.82 5.75
C MET A 250 -13.82 4.52 4.80
N GLY A 251 -13.41 5.50 3.99
CA GLY A 251 -12.39 5.28 2.97
C GLY A 251 -12.21 6.40 1.95
N VAL A 252 -11.33 6.15 0.99
CA VAL A 252 -11.04 7.03 -0.16
C VAL A 252 -11.55 6.39 -1.45
N ASP A 253 -12.01 7.19 -2.42
CA ASP A 253 -12.46 6.63 -3.70
C ASP A 253 -11.32 5.99 -4.48
N PHE A 254 -11.55 4.76 -4.93
CA PHE A 254 -10.65 4.00 -5.80
C PHE A 254 -11.43 3.34 -6.96
N GLY A 255 -12.43 4.06 -7.46
CA GLY A 255 -13.22 3.69 -8.64
C GLY A 255 -14.52 2.95 -8.32
N PHE A 256 -14.94 2.88 -7.06
CA PHE A 256 -16.17 2.20 -6.65
C PHE A 256 -17.16 3.10 -5.91
N GLN A 257 -16.81 4.34 -5.58
CA GLN A 257 -17.68 5.22 -4.77
C GLN A 257 -19.05 5.47 -5.43
N LYS A 258 -19.08 5.84 -6.72
CA LYS A 258 -20.34 6.11 -7.44
C LYS A 258 -21.26 4.88 -7.46
N GLU A 259 -20.69 3.70 -7.70
CA GLU A 259 -21.43 2.45 -7.72
C GLU A 259 -21.92 2.05 -6.32
N MET A 260 -21.06 2.20 -5.30
CA MET A 260 -21.42 1.98 -3.90
C MET A 260 -22.64 2.82 -3.50
N PHE A 261 -22.66 4.12 -3.77
CA PHE A 261 -23.81 4.98 -3.49
C PHE A 261 -25.07 4.59 -4.27
N ARG A 262 -24.93 4.14 -5.52
CA ARG A 262 -26.06 3.59 -6.30
C ARG A 262 -26.64 2.34 -5.62
N MET A 263 -25.79 1.40 -5.23
CA MET A 263 -26.23 0.17 -4.55
C MET A 263 -26.94 0.46 -3.23
N ILE A 264 -26.43 1.41 -2.43
CA ILE A 264 -27.07 1.83 -1.17
C ILE A 264 -28.51 2.28 -1.43
N LYS A 265 -28.74 3.08 -2.47
CA LYS A 265 -30.09 3.54 -2.87
C LYS A 265 -30.97 2.42 -3.39
N GLU A 266 -30.46 1.63 -4.33
CA GLU A 266 -31.20 0.49 -4.90
C GLU A 266 -31.62 -0.52 -3.83
N PHE A 267 -30.79 -0.71 -2.81
CA PHE A 267 -31.06 -1.64 -1.72
C PHE A 267 -31.95 -1.06 -0.62
N LYS A 268 -32.23 0.26 -0.65
CA LYS A 268 -33.02 0.98 0.35
C LYS A 268 -32.48 0.74 1.77
N ILE A 269 -31.21 1.10 1.97
CA ILE A 269 -30.44 0.94 3.23
C ILE A 269 -29.71 2.22 3.65
N GLU A 270 -30.08 3.37 3.09
CA GLU A 270 -29.51 4.68 3.37
C GLU A 270 -29.55 5.01 4.87
N ASN A 271 -30.66 4.69 5.53
CA ASN A 271 -30.87 4.93 6.96
C ASN A 271 -30.02 4.02 7.88
N LYS A 272 -29.36 3.00 7.32
CA LYS A 272 -28.50 2.07 8.05
C LYS A 272 -27.02 2.32 7.78
N ILE A 273 -26.66 3.24 6.88
CA ILE A 273 -25.26 3.42 6.45
C ILE A 273 -24.84 4.88 6.57
N LYS A 274 -23.72 5.09 7.27
CA LYS A 274 -22.97 6.35 7.26
C LYS A 274 -21.70 6.15 6.43
N VAL A 275 -21.60 6.85 5.30
CA VAL A 275 -20.38 6.84 4.47
C VAL A 275 -19.51 8.05 4.83
N LEU A 276 -18.24 7.81 5.16
CA LEU A 276 -17.24 8.85 5.44
C LEU A 276 -16.13 8.79 4.39
N THR A 277 -16.10 9.79 3.51
CA THR A 277 -15.14 9.87 2.40
C THR A 277 -13.91 10.66 2.80
N ASN A 278 -12.73 10.21 2.39
CA ASN A 278 -11.43 10.85 2.68
C ASN A 278 -11.23 11.20 4.16
N PRO A 279 -11.42 10.22 5.08
CA PRO A 279 -11.25 10.46 6.51
C PRO A 279 -9.82 10.89 6.83
N SER A 280 -9.65 11.76 7.83
CA SER A 280 -8.32 12.03 8.38
C SER A 280 -7.75 10.79 9.07
N ARG A 281 -6.43 10.74 9.24
CA ARG A 281 -5.79 9.62 9.96
C ARG A 281 -6.29 9.52 11.42
N ASP A 282 -6.53 10.66 12.05
CA ASP A 282 -7.06 10.71 13.42
C ASP A 282 -8.49 10.21 13.52
N ASP A 283 -9.33 10.51 12.53
CA ASP A 283 -10.69 9.95 12.43
C ASP A 283 -10.66 8.44 12.25
N VAL A 284 -9.72 7.95 11.44
CA VAL A 284 -9.51 6.51 11.24
C VAL A 284 -9.20 5.80 12.55
N ILE A 285 -8.26 6.33 13.32
CA ILE A 285 -7.84 5.74 14.60
C ILE A 285 -8.97 5.83 15.63
N ALA A 286 -9.70 6.96 15.65
CA ALA A 286 -10.78 7.17 16.59
C ALA A 286 -11.95 6.20 16.35
N ALA A 287 -12.29 5.94 15.09
CA ALA A 287 -13.34 4.97 14.74
C ALA A 287 -13.05 3.55 15.26
N TYR A 288 -11.78 3.16 15.39
CA TYR A 288 -11.39 1.84 15.94
C TYR A 288 -11.56 1.72 17.45
N ARG A 289 -11.73 2.84 18.19
CA ARG A 289 -11.83 2.86 19.65
C ARG A 289 -13.26 2.87 20.17
N GLU A 290 -14.23 3.06 19.28
CA GLU A 290 -15.66 3.24 19.57
C GLU A 290 -16.46 1.94 19.55
#